data_AF-A0A855KE12-F1
#
_entry.id   AF-A0A855KE12-F1
#
_cell.length_a   1.000
_cell.length_b   1.000
_cell.length_c   1.000
_cell.angle_alpha   90.00
_cell.angle_beta   90.00
_cell.angle_gamma   90.00
#
_symmetry.space_group_name_H-M   'P 1'
#
loop_
_entity.id
_entity.type
_entity.pdbx_description
1 polymer ?
#
loop_
_entity_poly.entity_id
_entity_poly.type
_entity_poly.pdbx_seq_one_letter_code
_entity_poly.pdbx_strand_id
1 'polypeptide(L)'
;MNISVILHPLLNILVWLLPLMLVWTLLRTRLFKGWFGERLVRLRAHFRLDRQVYRRLHDVTLITPDGTTQIDHVFVSPFGIFVLETKHMKGWIFGGEKQAQWTQLIHKKRFTFQNPNRQNYKHLKALQAALGIGPDFVHSVIVFVGPSTFKTRMPANVTRGGGWVHYIKSFQQTVFSEAQVTAMLQTLQAGRLAPTLATRREHVQRLKQRDDPSASRQCPRCGSALVVRTYNGGPRSGQQFWGCSTFPKCRTVQPISPGS
;
A
#
# COMPACT_ATOMS: atom_id res chain seq x y z
N MET A 1 13.78 -50.76 31.64
CA MET A 1 12.68 -49.79 31.42
C MET A 1 12.46 -49.68 29.91
N ASN A 2 11.27 -50.00 29.40
CA ASN A 2 11.04 -50.17 27.97
C ASN A 2 10.91 -48.81 27.27
N ILE A 3 11.99 -48.36 26.64
CA ILE A 3 12.14 -47.00 26.08
C ILE A 3 11.06 -46.69 25.04
N SER A 4 10.56 -47.71 24.34
CA SER A 4 9.49 -47.63 23.35
C SER A 4 8.15 -47.10 23.91
N VAL A 5 7.82 -47.43 25.16
CA VAL A 5 6.56 -47.01 25.81
C VAL A 5 6.56 -45.51 26.11
N ILE A 6 7.73 -44.91 26.31
CA ILE A 6 7.89 -43.47 26.56
C ILE A 6 8.04 -42.71 25.22
N LEU A 7 8.73 -43.29 24.24
CA LEU A 7 9.00 -42.61 22.96
C LEU A 7 7.75 -42.45 22.08
N HIS A 8 6.86 -43.43 22.06
CA HIS A 8 5.69 -43.44 21.16
C HIS A 8 4.68 -42.29 21.40
N PRO A 9 4.28 -41.97 22.66
CA PRO A 9 3.42 -40.82 22.92
C PRO A 9 4.11 -39.47 22.65
N LEU A 10 5.43 -39.36 22.89
CA LEU A 10 6.21 -38.16 22.56
C LEU A 10 6.28 -37.92 21.04
N LEU A 11 6.46 -38.98 20.25
CA LEU A 11 6.48 -38.90 18.79
C LEU A 11 5.13 -38.43 18.23
N ASN A 12 4.03 -38.94 18.77
CA ASN A 12 2.67 -38.52 18.39
C ASN A 12 2.41 -37.03 18.68
N ILE A 13 2.86 -36.51 19.82
CA ILE A 13 2.75 -35.07 20.13
C ILE A 13 3.57 -34.26 19.12
N LEU A 14 4.78 -34.70 18.77
CA LEU A 14 5.63 -34.02 17.79
C LEU A 14 4.95 -33.94 16.41
N VAL A 15 4.27 -35.01 15.98
CA VAL A 15 3.53 -35.05 14.70
C VAL A 15 2.41 -34.01 14.66
N TRP A 16 1.72 -33.75 15.78
CA TRP A 16 0.71 -32.69 15.87
C TRP A 16 1.30 -31.28 16.00
N LEU A 17 2.50 -31.16 16.58
CA LEU A 17 3.22 -29.88 16.67
C LEU A 17 3.79 -29.41 15.33
N LEU A 18 4.13 -30.33 14.41
CA LEU A 18 4.63 -29.99 13.08
C LEU A 18 3.65 -29.15 12.22
N PRO A 19 2.37 -29.52 12.04
CA PRO A 19 1.41 -28.68 11.33
C PRO A 19 1.10 -27.39 12.09
N LEU A 20 1.09 -27.40 13.43
CA LEU A 20 0.95 -26.18 14.24
C LEU A 20 2.14 -25.22 14.05
N MET A 21 3.37 -25.73 14.01
CA MET A 21 4.57 -24.95 13.69
C MET A 21 4.58 -24.47 12.24
N LEU A 22 4.11 -25.28 11.30
CA LEU A 22 3.97 -24.89 9.89
C LEU A 22 2.95 -23.76 9.73
N VAL A 23 1.78 -23.88 10.37
CA VAL A 23 0.78 -22.80 10.43
C VAL A 23 1.37 -21.57 11.10
N TRP A 24 2.03 -21.71 12.24
CA TRP A 24 2.67 -20.62 12.97
C TRP A 24 3.74 -19.87 12.15
N THR A 25 4.55 -20.61 11.39
CA THR A 25 5.56 -20.03 10.50
C THR A 25 4.92 -19.34 9.29
N LEU A 26 3.88 -19.92 8.70
CA LEU A 26 3.08 -19.31 7.63
C LEU A 26 2.41 -18.00 8.09
N LEU A 27 1.84 -17.97 9.31
CA LEU A 27 1.26 -16.77 9.94
C LEU A 27 2.27 -15.62 10.12
N ARG A 28 3.58 -15.94 10.18
CA ARG A 28 4.65 -14.94 10.34
C ARG A 28 5.14 -14.34 9.03
N THR A 29 4.74 -14.88 7.88
CA THR A 29 5.18 -14.40 6.55
C THR A 29 4.70 -12.97 6.26
N ARG A 30 5.45 -12.22 5.45
CA ARG A 30 5.09 -10.85 5.02
C ARG A 30 3.78 -10.82 4.22
N LEU A 31 3.53 -11.88 3.43
CA LEU A 31 2.31 -12.04 2.62
C LEU A 31 1.06 -12.20 3.49
N PHE A 32 1.14 -12.99 4.57
CA PHE A 32 0.04 -13.15 5.50
C PHE A 32 -0.28 -11.86 6.26
N LYS A 33 0.74 -11.10 6.65
CA LYS A 33 0.58 -9.82 7.38
C LYS A 33 -0.16 -8.76 6.56
N GLY A 34 0.16 -8.62 5.27
CA GLY A 34 -0.57 -7.72 4.36
C GLY A 34 -2.03 -8.12 4.22
N TRP A 35 -2.26 -9.40 3.89
CA TRP A 35 -3.60 -9.96 3.72
C TRP A 35 -4.48 -9.84 4.97
N PHE A 36 -3.94 -10.11 6.16
CA PHE A 36 -4.68 -9.99 7.42
C PHE A 36 -5.11 -8.55 7.68
N GLY A 37 -4.22 -7.60 7.43
CA GLY A 37 -4.52 -6.17 7.57
C GLY A 37 -5.67 -5.73 6.67
N GLU A 38 -5.59 -6.04 5.39
CA GLU A 38 -6.63 -5.73 4.40
C GLU A 38 -7.97 -6.40 4.76
N ARG A 39 -7.95 -7.66 5.21
CA ARG A 39 -9.18 -8.39 5.59
C ARG A 39 -9.86 -7.76 6.80
N LEU A 40 -9.08 -7.27 7.78
CA LEU A 40 -9.61 -6.57 8.95
C LEU A 40 -10.31 -5.26 8.56
N VAL A 41 -9.73 -4.51 7.61
CA VAL A 41 -10.35 -3.28 7.08
C VAL A 41 -11.66 -3.63 6.36
N ARG A 42 -11.69 -4.65 5.50
CA ARG A 42 -12.93 -5.12 4.83
C ARG A 42 -14.03 -5.51 5.83
N LEU A 43 -13.67 -6.26 6.87
CA LEU A 43 -14.61 -6.68 7.92
C LEU A 43 -15.18 -5.47 8.66
N ARG A 44 -14.31 -4.55 9.09
CA ARG A 44 -14.74 -3.34 9.79
C ARG A 44 -15.59 -2.43 8.90
N ALA A 45 -15.20 -2.27 7.64
CA ALA A 45 -15.97 -1.53 6.64
C ALA A 45 -17.38 -2.10 6.49
N HIS A 46 -17.51 -3.44 6.45
CA HIS A 46 -18.80 -4.09 6.35
C HIS A 46 -19.76 -3.69 7.47
N PHE A 47 -19.28 -3.64 8.72
CA PHE A 47 -20.13 -3.36 9.88
C PHE A 47 -20.30 -1.88 10.18
N ARG A 48 -19.39 -1.00 9.74
CA ARG A 48 -19.36 0.40 10.16
C ARG A 48 -19.70 1.40 9.06
N LEU A 49 -19.59 1.01 7.79
CA LEU A 49 -19.96 1.85 6.65
C LEU A 49 -21.15 1.23 5.92
N ASP A 50 -22.20 2.02 5.74
CA ASP A 50 -23.38 1.63 4.98
C ASP A 50 -22.99 1.27 3.54
N ARG A 51 -23.40 0.10 3.07
CA ARG A 51 -23.12 -0.42 1.73
C ARG A 51 -23.85 0.40 0.65
N GLN A 52 -24.99 0.98 1.01
CA GLN A 52 -25.83 1.85 0.18
C GLN A 52 -25.34 3.30 0.12
N VAL A 53 -24.39 3.70 0.96
CA VAL A 53 -23.77 5.04 0.86
C VAL A 53 -22.31 4.94 0.41
N TYR A 54 -21.55 4.01 0.98
CA TYR A 54 -20.13 3.83 0.69
C TYR A 54 -19.91 2.55 -0.12
N ARG A 55 -19.95 2.69 -1.45
CA ARG A 55 -19.76 1.60 -2.41
C ARG A 55 -18.29 1.20 -2.44
N ARG A 56 -18.02 -0.07 -2.15
CA ARG A 56 -16.66 -0.57 -1.90
C ARG A 56 -16.08 -1.28 -3.10
N LEU A 57 -14.84 -0.94 -3.44
CA LEU A 57 -13.99 -1.68 -4.35
C LEU A 57 -12.71 -2.07 -3.60
N HIS A 58 -12.26 -3.30 -3.79
CA HIS A 58 -11.06 -3.83 -3.16
C HIS A 58 -10.12 -4.38 -4.22
N ASP A 59 -8.82 -4.33 -3.96
CA ASP A 59 -7.75 -4.81 -4.85
C ASP A 59 -7.88 -4.21 -6.25
N VAL A 60 -7.99 -2.88 -6.32
CA VAL A 60 -8.18 -2.17 -7.59
C VAL A 60 -6.81 -1.93 -8.22
N THR A 61 -6.50 -2.67 -9.28
CA THR A 61 -5.26 -2.49 -10.03
C THR A 61 -5.53 -1.66 -11.29
N LEU A 62 -4.96 -0.45 -11.34
CA LEU A 62 -5.08 0.47 -12.47
C LEU A 62 -3.78 0.53 -13.27
N ILE A 63 -3.90 0.72 -14.57
CA ILE A 63 -2.77 1.01 -15.46
C ILE A 63 -2.38 2.48 -15.28
N THR A 64 -1.08 2.73 -15.25
CA THR A 64 -0.49 4.07 -15.15
C THR A 64 0.60 4.20 -16.21
N PRO A 65 1.01 5.42 -16.61
CA PRO A 65 2.10 5.60 -17.58
C PRO A 65 3.41 4.89 -17.17
N ASP A 66 3.68 4.81 -15.86
CA ASP A 66 4.87 4.15 -15.31
C ASP A 66 4.63 2.67 -14.93
N GLY A 67 3.55 2.03 -15.43
CA GLY A 67 3.23 0.63 -15.20
C GLY A 67 1.85 0.41 -14.60
N THR A 68 1.78 -0.06 -13.34
CA THR A 68 0.49 -0.30 -12.66
C THR A 68 0.54 0.19 -11.22
N THR A 69 -0.63 0.49 -10.67
CA THR A 69 -0.79 0.78 -9.25
C THR A 69 -1.92 -0.06 -8.69
N GLN A 70 -1.66 -0.76 -7.58
CA GLN A 70 -2.68 -1.51 -6.85
C GLN A 70 -3.13 -0.66 -5.66
N ILE A 71 -4.44 -0.52 -5.51
CA ILE A 71 -5.10 0.20 -4.42
C ILE A 71 -5.81 -0.82 -3.55
N ASP A 72 -5.52 -0.84 -2.25
CA ASP A 72 -6.10 -1.82 -1.32
C ASP A 72 -7.61 -1.71 -1.28
N HIS A 73 -8.11 -0.50 -0.98
CA HIS A 73 -9.54 -0.22 -0.90
C HIS A 73 -9.90 1.16 -1.43
N VAL A 74 -10.98 1.22 -2.21
CA VAL A 74 -11.61 2.46 -2.67
C VAL A 74 -13.07 2.45 -2.19
N PHE A 75 -13.51 3.55 -1.61
CA PHE A 75 -14.90 3.78 -1.25
C PHE A 75 -15.43 4.96 -2.05
N VAL A 76 -16.39 4.70 -2.93
CA VAL A 76 -17.10 5.73 -3.70
C VAL A 76 -18.40 6.04 -2.97
N SER A 77 -18.67 7.32 -2.71
CA SER A 77 -19.86 7.76 -1.99
C SER A 77 -20.32 9.14 -2.48
N PRO A 78 -21.53 9.59 -2.11
CA PRO A 78 -21.98 10.95 -2.37
C PRO A 78 -21.06 12.04 -1.77
N PHE A 79 -20.29 11.72 -0.72
CA PHE A 79 -19.43 12.67 0.01
C PHE A 79 -17.99 12.75 -0.50
N GLY A 80 -17.66 12.00 -1.56
CA GLY A 80 -16.30 11.91 -2.09
C GLY A 80 -15.83 10.47 -2.27
N ILE A 81 -14.60 10.34 -2.76
CA ILE A 81 -13.93 9.05 -2.97
C ILE A 81 -12.78 8.90 -1.99
N PHE A 82 -12.80 7.84 -1.20
CA PHE A 82 -11.80 7.57 -0.17
C PHE A 82 -10.89 6.44 -0.60
N VAL A 83 -9.59 6.74 -0.72
CA VAL A 83 -8.55 5.80 -1.16
C VAL A 83 -7.75 5.38 0.07
N LEU A 84 -7.92 4.12 0.49
CA LEU A 84 -7.28 3.59 1.68
C LEU A 84 -6.00 2.83 1.33
N GLU A 85 -4.94 3.15 2.05
CA GLU A 85 -3.70 2.39 2.11
C GLU A 85 -3.58 1.71 3.48
N THR A 86 -3.45 0.38 3.48
CA THR A 86 -3.40 -0.42 4.71
C THR A 86 -1.95 -0.78 5.06
N LYS A 87 -1.50 -0.39 6.25
CA LYS A 87 -0.19 -0.76 6.78
C LYS A 87 -0.34 -1.66 8.00
N HIS A 88 -0.01 -2.94 7.84
CA HIS A 88 0.04 -3.88 8.96
C HIS A 88 1.39 -3.78 9.69
N MET A 89 1.40 -3.04 10.81
CA MET A 89 2.62 -2.68 11.53
C MET A 89 2.48 -2.84 13.05
N LYS A 90 3.62 -2.96 13.73
CA LYS A 90 3.72 -3.06 15.20
C LYS A 90 4.82 -2.15 15.75
N GLY A 91 4.80 -1.92 17.06
CA GLY A 91 5.82 -1.10 17.71
C GLY A 91 5.63 0.40 17.46
N TRP A 92 6.68 1.18 17.63
CA TRP A 92 6.59 2.63 17.55
C TRP A 92 6.81 3.12 16.13
N ILE A 93 5.97 4.05 15.69
CA ILE A 93 6.04 4.64 14.36
C ILE A 93 6.34 6.14 14.51
N PHE A 94 7.38 6.57 13.80
CA PHE A 94 7.86 7.94 13.73
C PHE A 94 7.79 8.41 12.28
N GLY A 95 7.20 9.58 12.06
CA GLY A 95 7.06 10.12 10.72
C GLY A 95 6.32 11.45 10.69
N GLY A 96 6.69 12.30 9.75
CA GLY A 96 5.99 13.54 9.43
C GLY A 96 5.42 13.50 8.02
N GLU A 97 4.38 14.30 7.78
CA GLU A 97 3.66 14.36 6.49
C GLU A 97 4.59 14.62 5.30
N LYS A 98 5.52 15.57 5.44
CA LYS A 98 6.44 16.00 4.38
C LYS A 98 7.64 15.07 4.18
N GLN A 99 7.92 14.18 5.13
CA GLN A 99 9.09 13.30 5.08
C GLN A 99 8.94 12.24 3.99
N ALA A 100 10.04 11.89 3.31
CA ALA A 100 10.02 10.86 2.26
C ALA A 100 9.89 9.44 2.84
N GLN A 101 10.54 9.21 3.98
CA GLN A 101 10.62 7.94 4.68
C GLN A 101 10.19 8.13 6.12
N TRP A 102 9.53 7.13 6.68
CA TRP A 102 9.15 7.02 8.08
C TRP A 102 9.95 5.90 8.74
N THR A 103 9.97 5.88 10.07
CA THR A 103 10.75 4.94 10.85
C THR A 103 9.84 4.15 11.78
N GLN A 104 10.01 2.83 11.75
CA GLN A 104 9.43 1.90 12.69
C GLN A 104 10.51 1.42 13.67
N LEU A 105 10.21 1.45 14.96
CA LEU A 105 11.04 0.88 16.02
C LEU A 105 10.32 -0.33 16.62
N ILE A 106 10.97 -1.49 16.54
CA ILE A 106 10.53 -2.73 17.17
C ILE A 106 11.62 -3.15 18.15
N HIS A 107 11.32 -3.04 19.46
CA HIS A 107 12.33 -3.17 20.52
C HIS A 107 13.49 -2.19 20.27
N LYS A 108 14.71 -2.69 20.10
CA LYS A 108 15.91 -1.88 19.83
C LYS A 108 16.22 -1.73 18.33
N LYS A 109 15.47 -2.39 17.44
CA LYS A 109 15.75 -2.40 16.00
C LYS A 109 14.91 -1.36 15.26
N ARG A 110 15.58 -0.50 14.48
CA ARG A 110 14.99 0.53 13.63
C ARG A 110 14.89 0.05 12.19
N PHE A 111 13.76 0.29 11.56
CA PHE A 111 13.49 -0.01 10.16
C PHE A 111 12.87 1.23 9.51
N THR A 112 13.42 1.67 8.40
CA THR A 112 12.84 2.76 7.60
C THR A 112 11.92 2.18 6.53
N PHE A 113 10.84 2.89 6.23
CA PHE A 113 9.90 2.52 5.17
C PHE A 113 9.34 3.78 4.50
N GLN A 114 8.86 3.64 3.27
CA GLN A 114 8.32 4.77 2.52
C GLN A 114 7.12 5.39 3.24
N ASN A 115 7.05 6.72 3.29
CA ASN A 115 5.89 7.41 3.84
C ASN A 115 4.62 6.99 3.10
N PRO A 116 3.62 6.40 3.80
CA PRO A 116 2.43 5.85 3.18
C PRO A 116 1.55 6.91 2.50
N ASN A 117 1.59 8.17 2.95
CA ASN A 117 0.89 9.27 2.26
C ASN A 117 1.44 9.50 0.85
N ARG A 118 2.76 9.38 0.66
CA ARG A 118 3.40 9.53 -0.65
C ARG A 118 3.09 8.36 -1.58
N GLN A 119 2.97 7.16 -1.03
CA GLN A 119 2.52 6.00 -1.77
C GLN A 119 1.06 6.20 -2.21
N ASN A 120 0.18 6.54 -1.26
CA ASN A 120 -1.24 6.73 -1.52
C ASN A 120 -1.50 7.88 -2.50
N TYR A 121 -0.69 8.93 -2.50
CA TYR A 121 -0.78 10.01 -3.49
C TYR A 121 -0.72 9.49 -4.95
N LYS A 122 0.08 8.46 -5.23
CA LYS A 122 0.10 7.83 -6.57
C LYS A 122 -1.20 7.11 -6.88
N HIS A 123 -1.80 6.44 -5.89
CA HIS A 123 -3.11 5.80 -6.00
C HIS A 123 -4.21 6.83 -6.31
N LEU A 124 -4.21 7.95 -5.58
CA LEU A 124 -5.13 9.07 -5.83
C LEU A 124 -4.99 9.59 -7.25
N LYS A 125 -3.76 9.82 -7.72
CA LYS A 125 -3.52 10.35 -9.08
C LYS A 125 -3.96 9.39 -10.18
N ALA A 126 -3.72 8.09 -10.00
CA ALA A 126 -4.21 7.08 -10.94
C ALA A 126 -5.73 7.03 -10.97
N LEU A 127 -6.38 7.11 -9.81
CA LEU A 127 -7.84 7.11 -9.71
C LEU A 127 -8.46 8.38 -10.34
N GLN A 128 -7.86 9.55 -10.08
CA GLN A 128 -8.25 10.83 -10.69
C GLN A 128 -8.17 10.76 -12.21
N ALA A 129 -7.07 10.23 -12.75
CA ALA A 129 -6.89 10.06 -14.18
C ALA A 129 -7.90 9.08 -14.78
N ALA A 130 -8.19 7.96 -14.09
CA ALA A 130 -9.15 6.96 -14.55
C ALA A 130 -10.61 7.48 -14.56
N LEU A 131 -10.95 8.39 -13.64
CA LEU A 131 -12.31 8.92 -13.49
C LEU A 131 -12.52 10.31 -14.12
N GLY A 132 -11.45 11.01 -14.50
CA GLY A 132 -11.54 12.38 -14.99
C GLY A 132 -12.00 13.40 -13.94
N ILE A 133 -11.70 13.17 -12.67
CA ILE A 133 -12.15 14.02 -11.54
C ILE A 133 -11.04 14.85 -10.92
N GLY A 134 -11.42 16.01 -10.38
CA GLY A 134 -10.53 16.93 -9.67
C GLY A 134 -10.03 16.41 -8.32
N PRO A 135 -8.96 17.02 -7.77
CA PRO A 135 -8.35 16.56 -6.52
C PRO A 135 -9.20 16.76 -5.27
N ASP A 136 -10.13 17.71 -5.29
CA ASP A 136 -10.95 18.07 -4.13
C ASP A 136 -11.95 16.96 -3.73
N PHE A 137 -12.22 16.03 -4.64
CA PHE A 137 -13.18 14.95 -4.44
C PHE A 137 -12.54 13.61 -4.04
N VAL A 138 -11.21 13.53 -4.00
CA VAL A 138 -10.49 12.27 -3.71
C VAL A 138 -9.63 12.43 -2.47
N HIS A 139 -9.97 11.68 -1.42
CA HIS A 139 -9.37 11.79 -0.11
C HIS A 139 -8.47 10.60 0.20
N SER A 140 -7.22 10.89 0.56
CA SER A 140 -6.25 9.89 1.05
C SER A 140 -6.63 9.46 2.46
N VAL A 141 -6.57 8.16 2.74
CA VAL A 141 -6.78 7.58 4.06
C VAL A 141 -5.70 6.54 4.33
N ILE A 142 -4.90 6.72 5.38
CA ILE A 142 -3.88 5.74 5.76
C ILE A 142 -4.35 5.00 7.02
N VAL A 143 -4.37 3.67 6.94
CA VAL A 143 -4.86 2.82 8.03
C VAL A 143 -3.75 1.94 8.57
N PHE A 144 -3.27 2.26 9.76
CA PHE A 144 -2.38 1.38 10.50
C PHE A 144 -3.18 0.33 11.27
N VAL A 145 -2.97 -0.92 10.88
CA VAL A 145 -3.53 -2.11 11.53
C VAL A 145 -2.42 -2.87 12.27
N GLY A 146 -2.76 -3.47 13.41
CA GLY A 146 -1.79 -4.11 14.30
C GLY A 146 -1.40 -3.25 15.52
N PRO A 147 -0.57 -3.79 16.43
CA PRO A 147 -0.23 -3.17 17.70
C PRO A 147 0.88 -2.12 17.54
N SER A 148 0.60 -1.07 16.77
CA SER A 148 1.49 0.07 16.60
C SER A 148 1.09 1.26 17.49
N THR A 149 2.02 2.17 17.72
CA THR A 149 1.78 3.45 18.42
C THR A 149 2.54 4.56 17.70
N PHE A 150 1.83 5.63 17.35
CA PHE A 150 2.46 6.82 16.79
C PHE A 150 3.21 7.57 17.88
N LYS A 151 4.48 7.90 17.62
CA LYS A 151 5.34 8.69 18.52
C LYS A 151 5.61 10.10 18.00
N THR A 152 5.02 10.45 16.86
CA THR A 152 4.98 11.80 16.30
C THR A 152 3.52 12.17 16.02
N ARG A 153 3.23 13.47 15.92
CA ARG A 153 1.90 13.95 15.53
C ARG A 153 1.59 13.48 14.10
N MET A 154 0.47 12.79 13.95
CA MET A 154 0.00 12.32 12.65
C MET A 154 -1.03 13.28 12.06
N PRO A 155 -1.04 13.45 10.73
CA PRO A 155 -2.14 14.09 10.02
C PRO A 155 -3.47 13.39 10.29
N ALA A 156 -4.59 14.09 10.18
CA ALA A 156 -5.93 13.56 10.48
C ALA A 156 -6.30 12.32 9.64
N ASN A 157 -5.79 12.26 8.40
CA ASN A 157 -6.03 11.15 7.48
C ASN A 157 -5.19 9.90 7.78
N VAL A 158 -4.23 9.98 8.71
CA VAL A 158 -3.40 8.86 9.15
C VAL A 158 -3.91 8.34 10.48
N THR A 159 -4.55 7.18 10.44
CA THR A 159 -5.29 6.65 11.58
C THR A 159 -4.77 5.29 12.00
N ARG A 160 -5.16 4.88 13.21
CA ARG A 160 -4.90 3.54 13.75
C ARG A 160 -6.21 2.83 14.05
N GLY A 161 -6.25 1.52 13.80
CA GLY A 161 -7.39 0.68 14.17
C GLY A 161 -8.68 1.07 13.45
N GLY A 162 -9.66 1.61 14.17
CA GLY A 162 -10.96 2.02 13.62
C GLY A 162 -11.09 3.50 13.27
N GLY A 163 -10.07 4.33 13.54
CA GLY A 163 -10.16 5.79 13.40
C GLY A 163 -10.49 6.27 11.99
N TRP A 164 -10.07 5.52 10.96
CA TRP A 164 -10.37 5.84 9.55
C TRP A 164 -11.87 5.90 9.25
N VAL A 165 -12.70 5.14 9.95
CA VAL A 165 -14.16 5.20 9.76
C VAL A 165 -14.69 6.56 10.19
N HIS A 166 -14.22 7.06 11.33
CA HIS A 166 -14.62 8.38 11.82
C HIS A 166 -14.13 9.47 10.87
N TYR A 167 -12.89 9.35 10.38
CA TYR A 167 -12.35 10.26 9.36
C TYR A 167 -13.18 10.26 8.07
N ILE A 168 -13.59 9.10 7.54
CA ILE A 168 -14.46 9.07 6.35
C ILE A 168 -15.83 9.69 6.64
N LYS A 169 -16.40 9.41 7.81
CA LYS A 169 -17.73 9.93 8.21
C LYS A 169 -17.74 11.41 8.58
N SER A 170 -16.58 12.05 8.76
CA SER A 170 -16.53 13.50 8.98
C SER A 170 -16.82 14.30 7.70
N PHE A 171 -16.78 13.67 6.54
CA PHE A 171 -17.20 14.27 5.27
C PHE A 171 -18.71 14.14 5.13
N GLN A 172 -19.41 15.28 5.16
CA GLN A 172 -20.87 15.35 5.13
C GLN A 172 -21.42 16.11 3.93
N GLN A 173 -20.58 16.91 3.25
CA GLN A 173 -20.98 17.65 2.07
C GLN A 173 -21.21 16.69 0.90
N THR A 174 -22.41 16.70 0.33
CA THR A 174 -22.71 15.93 -0.87
C THR A 174 -22.08 16.61 -2.08
N VAL A 175 -21.20 15.90 -2.77
CA VAL A 175 -20.45 16.35 -3.95
C VAL A 175 -20.75 15.52 -5.20
N PHE A 176 -21.39 14.35 -5.04
CA PHE A 176 -21.80 13.48 -6.14
C PHE A 176 -23.26 13.05 -6.01
N SER A 177 -23.96 12.98 -7.14
CA SER A 177 -25.27 12.32 -7.25
C SER A 177 -25.12 10.80 -7.31
N GLU A 178 -26.20 10.06 -7.02
CA GLU A 178 -26.22 8.59 -7.14
C GLU A 178 -25.89 8.10 -8.55
N ALA A 179 -26.29 8.85 -9.59
CA ALA A 179 -25.94 8.55 -10.97
C ALA A 179 -24.43 8.69 -11.21
N GLN A 180 -23.80 9.74 -10.68
CA GLN A 180 -22.35 9.92 -10.75
C GLN A 180 -21.61 8.83 -9.98
N VAL A 181 -22.06 8.48 -8.78
CA VAL A 181 -21.49 7.36 -7.99
C VAL A 181 -21.55 6.06 -8.78
N THR A 182 -22.69 5.76 -9.40
CA THR A 182 -22.88 4.53 -10.19
C THR A 182 -21.98 4.51 -11.44
N ALA A 183 -21.92 5.63 -12.17
CA ALA A 183 -21.05 5.76 -13.34
C ALA A 183 -19.57 5.54 -12.96
N MET A 184 -19.09 6.18 -11.89
CA MET A 184 -17.71 6.01 -11.41
C MET A 184 -17.39 4.56 -11.04
N LEU A 185 -18.33 3.85 -10.41
CA LEU A 185 -18.12 2.43 -10.11
C LEU A 185 -18.00 1.60 -11.38
N GLN A 186 -18.85 1.83 -12.37
CA GLN A 186 -18.78 1.13 -13.66
C GLN A 186 -17.45 1.42 -14.37
N THR A 187 -17.02 2.69 -14.42
CA THR A 187 -15.73 3.08 -14.99
C THR A 187 -14.57 2.38 -14.28
N LEU A 188 -14.55 2.35 -12.95
CA LEU A 188 -13.48 1.66 -12.20
C LEU A 188 -13.52 0.15 -12.36
N GLN A 189 -14.70 -0.45 -12.46
CA GLN A 189 -14.86 -1.89 -12.66
C GLN A 189 -14.42 -2.32 -14.06
N ALA A 190 -14.71 -1.51 -15.08
CA ALA A 190 -14.30 -1.76 -16.45
C ALA A 190 -12.82 -1.46 -16.69
N GLY A 191 -12.28 -0.40 -16.07
CA GLY A 191 -10.90 0.05 -16.27
C GLY A 191 -9.84 -0.66 -15.41
N ARG A 192 -10.25 -1.43 -14.40
CA ARG A 192 -9.29 -2.18 -13.57
C ARG A 192 -8.86 -3.48 -14.24
N LEU A 193 -7.62 -3.88 -14.00
CA LEU A 193 -7.16 -5.24 -14.34
C LEU A 193 -7.94 -6.27 -13.51
N ALA A 194 -8.17 -7.44 -14.09
CA ALA A 194 -8.87 -8.52 -13.42
C ALA A 194 -8.16 -8.88 -12.10
N PRO A 195 -8.86 -9.01 -10.96
CA PRO A 195 -8.24 -9.27 -9.66
C PRO A 195 -7.82 -10.75 -9.54
N THR A 196 -6.85 -11.15 -10.36
CA THR A 196 -6.34 -12.52 -10.46
C THR A 196 -4.95 -12.66 -9.85
N LEU A 197 -4.55 -13.90 -9.55
CA LEU A 197 -3.18 -14.19 -9.13
C LEU A 197 -2.15 -13.81 -10.20
N ALA A 198 -2.50 -13.91 -11.49
CA ALA A 198 -1.63 -13.52 -12.60
C ALA A 198 -1.35 -12.02 -12.56
N THR A 199 -2.40 -11.20 -12.49
CA THR A 199 -2.30 -9.74 -12.36
C THR A 199 -1.49 -9.34 -11.12
N ARG A 200 -1.69 -10.01 -9.98
CA ARG A 200 -0.91 -9.77 -8.77
C ARG A 200 0.58 -10.12 -8.95
N ARG A 201 0.88 -11.25 -9.60
CA ARG A 201 2.27 -11.68 -9.88
C ARG A 201 2.96 -10.68 -10.80
N GLU A 202 2.31 -10.28 -11.88
CA GLU A 202 2.83 -9.29 -12.83
C GLU A 202 3.08 -7.94 -12.14
N HIS A 203 2.13 -7.49 -11.32
CA HIS A 203 2.29 -6.27 -10.53
C HIS A 203 3.53 -6.33 -9.62
N VAL A 204 3.70 -7.41 -8.85
CA VAL A 204 4.85 -7.60 -7.96
C VAL A 204 6.16 -7.71 -8.75
N GLN A 205 6.17 -8.39 -9.89
CA GLN A 205 7.36 -8.49 -10.75
C GLN A 205 7.78 -7.11 -11.27
N ARG A 206 6.84 -6.29 -11.72
CA ARG A 206 7.11 -4.91 -12.14
C ARG A 206 7.63 -4.04 -11.00
N LEU A 207 7.10 -4.17 -9.79
CA LEU A 207 7.64 -3.47 -8.62
C LEU A 207 9.10 -3.86 -8.37
N LYS A 208 9.43 -5.16 -8.42
CA LYS A 208 10.81 -5.63 -8.26
C LYS A 208 11.74 -5.08 -9.33
N GLN A 209 11.33 -5.10 -10.60
CA GLN A 209 12.10 -4.49 -11.70
C GLN A 209 12.26 -2.97 -11.50
N ARG A 210 11.23 -2.30 -10.94
CA ARG A 210 11.26 -0.87 -10.65
C ARG A 210 12.14 -0.50 -9.46
N ASP A 211 12.46 -1.45 -8.60
CA ASP A 211 13.36 -1.21 -7.47
C ASP A 211 14.77 -1.76 -7.73
N ASP A 212 14.95 -2.56 -8.78
CA ASP A 212 16.24 -3.07 -9.25
C ASP A 212 17.05 -1.94 -9.96
N PRO A 213 18.22 -1.54 -9.43
CA PRO A 213 19.11 -0.55 -10.03
C PRO A 213 19.78 -1.01 -11.33
N SER A 214 19.79 -2.32 -11.62
CA SER A 214 20.39 -2.90 -12.82
C SER A 214 19.41 -3.05 -13.99
N ALA A 215 18.11 -2.89 -13.74
CA ALA A 215 17.08 -3.04 -14.75
C ALA A 215 17.12 -1.89 -15.79
N SER A 216 17.07 -2.24 -17.08
CA SER A 216 16.97 -1.27 -18.17
C SER A 216 15.63 -0.52 -18.11
N ARG A 217 15.68 0.81 -18.27
CA ARG A 217 14.49 1.67 -18.26
C ARG A 217 14.58 2.77 -19.29
N GLN A 218 13.43 3.10 -19.85
CA GLN A 218 13.27 4.22 -20.77
C GLN A 218 12.67 5.42 -20.03
N CYS A 219 13.08 6.62 -20.44
CA CYS A 219 12.60 7.87 -19.90
C CYS A 219 11.17 8.13 -20.41
N PRO A 220 10.17 8.33 -19.53
CA PRO A 220 8.79 8.56 -19.94
C PRO A 220 8.59 9.87 -20.71
N ARG A 221 9.57 10.78 -20.67
CA ARG A 221 9.50 12.08 -21.34
C ARG A 221 10.10 12.09 -22.76
N CYS A 222 11.17 11.32 -23.00
CA CYS A 222 11.92 11.40 -24.27
C CYS A 222 12.36 10.05 -24.83
N GLY A 223 11.96 8.93 -24.22
CA GLY A 223 12.29 7.57 -24.66
C GLY A 223 13.74 7.13 -24.44
N SER A 224 14.68 8.05 -24.20
CA SER A 224 16.09 7.72 -23.93
C SER A 224 16.27 6.91 -22.63
N ALA A 225 17.36 6.16 -22.51
CA ALA A 225 17.62 5.37 -21.30
C ALA A 225 17.64 6.23 -20.01
N LEU A 226 17.12 5.67 -18.92
CA LEU A 226 17.39 6.15 -17.56
C LEU A 226 18.64 5.45 -17.04
N VAL A 227 19.51 6.19 -16.36
CA VAL A 227 20.74 5.70 -15.73
C VAL A 227 20.74 6.02 -14.25
N VAL A 228 21.33 5.16 -13.42
CA VAL A 228 21.47 5.41 -11.99
C VAL A 228 22.51 6.50 -11.76
N ARG A 229 22.15 7.52 -10.99
CA ARG A 229 23.01 8.63 -10.56
C ARG A 229 22.91 8.80 -9.05
N THR A 230 23.91 9.42 -8.46
CA THR A 230 23.95 9.70 -7.02
C THR A 230 23.82 11.21 -6.80
N TYR A 231 23.07 11.62 -5.78
CA TYR A 231 23.08 13.02 -5.35
C TYR A 231 24.42 13.34 -4.70
N ASN A 232 25.13 14.35 -5.23
CA ASN A 232 26.45 14.74 -4.74
C ASN A 232 26.42 15.78 -3.61
N GLY A 233 25.25 16.29 -3.22
CA GLY A 233 25.12 17.33 -2.20
C GLY A 233 23.71 17.50 -1.65
N GLY A 234 23.62 18.24 -0.55
CA GLY A 234 22.37 18.52 0.17
C GLY A 234 21.83 17.36 1.00
N PRO A 235 20.59 17.45 1.52
CA PRO A 235 20.00 16.48 2.44
C PRO A 235 19.83 15.05 1.90
N ARG A 236 20.02 14.87 0.59
CA ARG A 236 19.92 13.58 -0.11
C ARG A 236 21.27 13.06 -0.59
N SER A 237 22.38 13.70 -0.18
CA SER A 237 23.73 13.29 -0.59
C SER A 237 23.94 11.79 -0.33
N GLY A 238 24.53 11.10 -1.31
CA GLY A 238 24.74 9.65 -1.28
C GLY A 238 23.53 8.80 -1.68
N GLN A 239 22.32 9.36 -1.83
CA GLN A 239 21.16 8.60 -2.31
C GLN A 239 21.21 8.47 -3.84
N GLN A 240 20.85 7.28 -4.33
CA GLN A 240 20.75 6.99 -5.75
C GLN A 240 19.37 7.34 -6.32
N PHE A 241 19.34 7.74 -7.58
CA PHE A 241 18.12 8.02 -8.35
C PHE A 241 18.33 7.68 -9.83
N TRP A 242 17.25 7.41 -10.55
CA TRP A 242 17.26 7.32 -12.00
C TRP A 242 17.23 8.70 -12.62
N GLY A 243 18.21 9.03 -13.46
CA GLY A 243 18.24 10.26 -14.26
C GLY A 243 18.31 9.95 -15.75
N CYS A 244 17.67 10.77 -16.58
CA CYS A 244 17.74 10.58 -18.03
C CYS A 244 19.18 10.70 -18.55
N SER A 245 19.58 9.78 -19.44
CA SER A 245 20.91 9.76 -20.06
C SER A 245 21.19 11.03 -20.87
N THR A 246 20.15 11.69 -21.40
CA THR A 246 20.26 12.91 -22.21
C THR A 246 20.24 14.20 -21.38
N PHE A 247 20.44 14.13 -20.06
CA PHE A 247 20.69 15.33 -19.25
C PHE A 247 21.88 16.14 -19.81
N PRO A 248 21.79 17.48 -19.95
CA PRO A 248 20.77 18.38 -19.39
C PRO A 248 19.53 18.60 -20.25
N LYS A 249 19.47 18.07 -21.49
CA LYS A 249 18.34 18.25 -22.43
C LYS A 249 17.04 17.66 -21.88
N CYS A 250 17.13 16.50 -21.21
CA CYS A 250 16.03 15.92 -20.46
C CYS A 250 16.39 15.83 -18.97
N ARG A 251 15.64 16.56 -18.12
CA ARG A 251 15.85 16.62 -16.66
C ARG A 251 14.96 15.67 -15.87
N THR A 252 14.36 14.68 -16.52
CA THR A 252 13.52 13.68 -15.85
C THR A 252 14.35 12.89 -14.84
N VAL A 253 13.81 12.80 -13.63
CA VAL A 253 14.37 11.99 -12.54
C VAL A 253 13.28 11.11 -11.94
N GLN A 254 13.63 9.88 -11.55
CA GLN A 254 12.76 8.98 -10.80
C GLN A 254 13.50 8.45 -9.56
N PRO A 255 12.86 8.39 -8.39
CA PRO A 255 13.50 7.86 -7.20
C PRO A 255 13.71 6.34 -7.32
N ILE A 256 14.87 5.85 -6.85
CA ILE A 256 15.08 4.44 -6.56
C ILE A 256 14.53 4.21 -5.16
N SER A 257 13.39 3.52 -5.03
CA SER A 257 12.86 3.18 -3.71
C SER A 257 13.50 1.85 -3.29
N PRO A 258 14.13 1.75 -2.12
CA PRO A 258 14.45 0.43 -1.58
C PRO A 258 13.12 -0.30 -1.33
N GLY A 259 13.01 -1.52 -1.88
CA GLY A 259 11.78 -2.30 -1.87
C GLY A 259 11.13 -2.38 -0.48
N SER A 260 9.80 -2.23 -0.49
CA SER A 260 8.88 -2.34 0.65
C SER A 260 9.03 -3.61 1.49
#